data_AF-A0A0R0LYI8-F1
#
_entry.id   AF-A0A0R0LYI8-F1
#
_cell.length_a   1.000
_cell.length_b   1.000
_cell.length_c   1.000
_cell.angle_alpha   90.00
_cell.angle_beta   90.00
_cell.angle_gamma   90.00
#
_symmetry.space_group_name_H-M   'P 1'
#
loop_
_entity.id
_entity.type
_entity.pdbx_description
1 polymer ?
#
loop_
_entity_poly.entity_id
_entity_poly.type
_entity_poly.pdbx_seq_one_letter_code
_entity_poly.pdbx_strand_id
1 'polypeptide(L)'
;MIILPPVNTLERAEYDLKDLKKLFMRCQKLGISKDIEIRKNVCELKESAGKEGFCIMFVKFYNLVETKSKKIYGIDDCNSEMANFENEFFSN
;
A
#
# COMPACT_ATOMS: atom_id res chain seq x y z
N MET A 1 -9.54 -15.70 -5.37
CA MET A 1 -10.04 -14.31 -5.46
C MET A 1 -10.50 -13.85 -4.09
N ILE A 2 -9.83 -12.86 -3.49
CA ILE A 2 -10.35 -12.19 -2.28
C ILE A 2 -11.32 -11.12 -2.78
N ILE A 3 -12.59 -11.24 -2.41
CA ILE A 3 -13.59 -10.23 -2.73
C ILE A 3 -13.44 -9.10 -1.71
N LEU A 4 -13.11 -7.89 -2.18
CA LEU A 4 -13.05 -6.72 -1.32
C LEU A 4 -14.47 -6.31 -0.90
N PRO A 5 -14.68 -5.86 0.35
CA PRO A 5 -15.96 -5.29 0.75
C PRO A 5 -16.35 -4.08 -0.15
N PRO A 6 -17.64 -3.79 -0.31
CA PRO A 6 -18.10 -2.65 -1.12
C PRO A 6 -17.55 -1.31 -0.61
N VAL A 7 -17.27 -0.37 -1.51
CA VAL A 7 -16.86 1.00 -1.14
C VAL A 7 -17.94 1.73 -0.35
N ASN A 8 -17.51 2.74 0.40
CA ASN A 8 -18.32 3.56 1.31
C ASN A 8 -19.00 2.77 2.43
N THR A 9 -18.42 1.62 2.81
CA THR A 9 -18.86 0.82 3.96
C THR A 9 -17.84 0.86 5.10
N LEU A 10 -18.31 0.66 6.33
CA LEU A 10 -17.44 0.54 7.50
C LEU A 10 -16.49 -0.66 7.36
N GLU A 11 -17.00 -1.79 6.86
CA GLU A 11 -16.22 -3.00 6.62
C GLU A 11 -15.05 -2.73 5.66
N ARG A 12 -15.29 -1.97 4.58
CA ARG A 12 -14.22 -1.58 3.65
C ARG A 12 -13.20 -0.66 4.31
N ALA A 13 -13.64 0.33 5.10
CA ALA A 13 -12.72 1.21 5.81
C ALA A 13 -11.83 0.43 6.80
N GLU A 14 -12.39 -0.53 7.54
CA GLU A 14 -11.63 -1.40 8.45
C GLU A 14 -10.61 -2.26 7.69
N TYR A 15 -11.02 -2.83 6.56
CA TYR A 15 -10.14 -3.60 5.68
C TYR A 15 -8.97 -2.74 5.17
N ASP A 16 -9.27 -1.58 4.60
CA ASP A 16 -8.30 -0.61 4.07
C ASP A 16 -7.30 -0.16 5.15
N LEU A 17 -7.78 0.17 6.36
CA LEU A 17 -6.93 0.57 7.48
C LEU A 17 -6.02 -0.56 7.97
N LYS A 18 -6.48 -1.82 7.92
CA LYS A 18 -5.66 -2.98 8.26
C LYS A 18 -4.48 -3.14 7.30
N ASP A 19 -4.72 -2.95 6.01
CA ASP A 19 -3.65 -3.02 5.00
C ASP A 19 -2.70 -1.82 5.08
N LEU A 20 -3.23 -0.62 5.32
CA LEU A 20 -2.42 0.56 5.61
C LEU A 20 -1.50 0.36 6.82
N LYS A 21 -2.02 -0.27 7.88
CA LYS A 21 -1.22 -0.59 9.08
C LYS A 21 -0.07 -1.52 8.74
N LYS A 22 -0.29 -2.57 7.94
CA LYS A 22 0.79 -3.50 7.53
C LYS A 22 1.91 -2.77 6.79
N LEU A 23 1.54 -1.92 5.83
CA LEU A 23 2.53 -1.14 5.06
C LEU A 23 3.26 -0.12 5.93
N PHE A 24 2.57 0.52 6.88
CA PHE A 24 3.23 1.42 7.84
C PHE A 24 4.21 0.69 8.77
N MET A 25 3.89 -0.53 9.21
CA MET A 25 4.85 -1.37 9.96
C MET A 25 6.09 -1.70 9.14
N ARG A 26 5.95 -1.91 7.81
CA ARG A 26 7.10 -2.05 6.90
C ARG A 26 7.94 -0.77 6.90
N CYS A 27 7.32 0.40 6.78
CA CYS A 27 8.02 1.69 6.89
C CYS A 27 8.80 1.84 8.21
N GLN A 28 8.25 1.34 9.33
CA GLN A 28 8.97 1.34 10.61
C GLN A 28 10.20 0.44 10.60
N LYS A 29 10.09 -0.78 10.06
CA LYS A 29 11.23 -1.71 9.92
C LYS A 29 12.33 -1.15 9.01
N LEU A 30 11.94 -0.45 7.96
CA LEU A 30 12.86 0.24 7.04
C LEU A 30 13.48 1.51 7.64
N GLY A 31 13.04 1.96 8.81
CA GLY A 31 13.53 3.20 9.44
C GLY A 31 13.02 4.50 8.79
N ILE A 32 12.06 4.43 7.86
CA ILE A 32 11.54 5.59 7.11
C ILE A 32 10.21 6.14 7.66
N SER A 33 9.68 5.58 8.75
CA SER A 33 8.38 5.96 9.32
C SER A 33 8.30 7.43 9.80
N LYS A 34 9.44 8.08 10.04
CA LYS A 34 9.53 9.50 10.43
C LYS A 34 9.67 10.46 9.25
N ASP A 35 9.83 9.94 8.03
CA ASP A 35 9.87 10.74 6.81
C ASP A 35 8.54 11.50 6.62
N ILE A 36 8.64 12.80 6.32
CA ILE A 36 7.49 13.70 6.18
C ILE A 36 6.56 13.24 5.05
N GLU A 37 7.12 12.80 3.93
CA GLU A 37 6.37 12.29 2.78
C GLU A 37 5.60 11.02 3.15
N ILE A 38 6.23 10.12 3.90
CA ILE A 38 5.61 8.88 4.39
C ILE A 38 4.44 9.22 5.32
N ARG A 39 4.63 10.12 6.28
CA ARG A 39 3.55 10.52 7.21
C ARG A 39 2.38 11.17 6.48
N LYS A 40 2.66 12.05 5.52
CA LYS A 40 1.62 12.71 4.71
C LYS A 40 0.76 11.68 3.97
N ASN A 41 1.37 10.74 3.26
CA ASN A 41 0.66 9.68 2.55
C ASN A 41 -0.19 8.81 3.51
N VAL A 42 0.34 8.47 4.69
CA VAL A 42 -0.42 7.68 5.68
C VAL A 42 -1.65 8.45 6.19
N CYS A 43 -1.53 9.76 6.43
CA CYS A 43 -2.67 10.58 6.84
C CYS A 43 -3.75 10.65 5.74
N GLU A 44 -3.35 10.96 4.50
CA GLU A 44 -4.27 11.02 3.35
C GLU A 44 -4.96 9.66 3.11
N LEU A 45 -4.24 8.56 3.28
CA LEU A 45 -4.80 7.20 3.17
C LEU A 45 -5.77 6.88 4.31
N LYS A 46 -5.51 7.33 5.54
CA LYS A 46 -6.46 7.18 6.65
C LYS A 46 -7.76 7.94 6.38
N GLU A 47 -7.67 9.16 5.87
CA GLU A 47 -8.83 10.01 5.57
C GLU A 47 -9.65 9.48 4.37
N SER A 48 -9.04 8.64 3.54
CA SER A 48 -9.67 8.06 2.35
C SER A 48 -10.09 6.60 2.50
N ALA A 49 -9.81 5.95 3.64
CA ALA A 49 -10.21 4.58 3.90
C ALA A 49 -11.71 4.38 3.67
N GLY A 50 -12.07 3.31 2.98
CA GLY A 50 -13.44 3.02 2.58
C GLY A 50 -13.84 3.62 1.24
N LYS A 51 -13.13 4.64 0.72
CA LYS A 51 -13.53 5.39 -0.48
C LYS A 51 -12.90 4.79 -1.75
N GLU A 52 -13.51 5.03 -2.91
CA GLU A 52 -13.05 4.54 -4.22
C GLU A 52 -11.58 4.89 -4.52
N GLY A 53 -11.11 6.06 -4.10
CA GLY A 53 -9.74 6.51 -4.32
C GLY A 53 -8.67 5.83 -3.46
N PHE A 54 -9.06 5.10 -2.41
CA PHE A 54 -8.10 4.52 -1.46
C PHE A 54 -7.12 3.58 -2.16
N CYS A 55 -7.61 2.63 -2.97
CA CYS A 55 -6.76 1.62 -3.61
C CYS A 55 -5.69 2.26 -4.51
N ILE A 56 -6.05 3.27 -5.28
CA ILE A 56 -5.12 3.95 -6.19
C ILE A 56 -4.02 4.67 -5.38
N MET A 57 -4.39 5.38 -4.31
CA MET A 57 -3.42 6.04 -3.44
C MET A 57 -2.56 5.03 -2.69
N PHE A 58 -3.14 3.90 -2.29
CA PHE A 58 -2.44 2.85 -1.55
C PHE A 58 -1.36 2.21 -2.41
N VAL A 59 -1.66 1.89 -3.68
CA VAL A 59 -0.68 1.38 -4.64
C VAL A 59 0.45 2.39 -4.88
N LYS A 60 0.13 3.68 -5.03
CA LYS A 60 1.17 4.73 -5.16
C LYS A 60 2.08 4.79 -3.93
N PHE A 61 1.50 4.74 -2.74
CA PHE A 61 2.25 4.73 -1.49
C PHE A 61 3.09 3.46 -1.34
N TYR A 62 2.56 2.30 -1.72
CA TYR A 62 3.31 1.05 -1.77
C TYR A 62 4.56 1.17 -2.66
N ASN A 63 4.40 1.66 -3.90
CA ASN A 63 5.51 1.84 -4.84
C ASN A 63 6.57 2.84 -4.32
N LEU A 64 6.13 3.89 -3.61
CA LEU A 64 7.04 4.81 -2.93
C LEU A 64 7.86 4.09 -1.85
N VAL A 65 7.22 3.28 -1.01
CA VAL A 65 7.88 2.48 0.04
C VAL A 65 8.86 1.49 -0.57
N GLU A 66 8.48 0.80 -1.64
CA GLU A 66 9.38 -0.10 -2.37
C GLU A 66 10.58 0.64 -2.94
N THR A 67 10.37 1.79 -3.56
CA THR A 67 11.46 2.62 -4.11
C THR A 67 12.44 3.04 -3.01
N LYS A 68 11.93 3.48 -1.85
CA LYS A 68 12.80 3.82 -0.69
C LYS A 68 13.49 2.57 -0.13
N SER A 69 12.81 1.43 -0.07
CA SER A 69 13.39 0.14 0.36
C SER A 69 14.58 -0.25 -0.54
N LYS A 70 14.40 -0.20 -1.87
CA LYS A 70 15.46 -0.50 -2.84
C LYS A 70 16.67 0.40 -2.68
N LYS A 71 16.45 1.70 -2.44
CA LYS A 71 17.54 2.65 -2.17
C LYS A 71 18.31 2.34 -0.88
N ILE A 72 17.64 1.81 0.15
CA ILE A 72 18.27 1.47 1.44
C ILE A 72 19.07 0.18 1.35
N TYR A 73 18.50 -0.87 0.74
CA TYR A 73 19.14 -2.19 0.71
C TYR A 73 19.97 -2.44 -0.55
N GLY A 74 19.91 -1.56 -1.56
CA GLY A 74 20.66 -1.71 -2.80
C GLY A 74 20.22 -2.90 -3.66
N ILE A 75 19.05 -3.48 -3.38
CA ILE A 75 18.52 -4.63 -4.11
C ILE A 75 17.45 -4.14 -5.09
N ASP A 76 17.75 -4.17 -6.37
CA ASP A 76 16.80 -3.95 -7.46
C ASP A 76 15.92 -5.20 -7.66
N ASP A 77 15.08 -5.54 -6.67
CA ASP A 77 14.20 -6.71 -6.77
C ASP A 77 12.91 -6.34 -7.53
N CYS A 78 13.06 -5.95 -8.79
CA CYS A 78 11.96 -5.42 -9.59
C CYS A 78 11.06 -6.47 -10.24
N ASN A 79 11.31 -7.78 -10.13
CA ASN A 79 10.72 -8.73 -11.09
C ASN A 79 9.92 -9.92 -10.56
N SER A 80 9.73 -10.16 -9.25
CA SER A 80 9.07 -11.42 -8.83
C SER A 80 7.63 -11.30 -8.32
N GLU A 81 7.23 -10.24 -7.61
CA GLU A 81 5.90 -10.24 -6.95
C GLU A 81 4.84 -9.37 -7.65
N MET A 82 5.21 -8.23 -8.23
CA MET A 82 4.24 -7.33 -8.89
C MET A 82 3.81 -7.84 -10.28
N ALA A 83 4.71 -8.50 -11.01
CA ALA A 83 4.40 -9.19 -12.27
C ALA A 83 3.48 -10.41 -12.06
N ASN A 84 3.54 -11.05 -10.89
CA ASN A 84 2.63 -12.13 -10.54
C ASN A 84 1.25 -11.60 -10.12
N PHE A 85 1.19 -10.47 -9.41
CA PHE A 85 -0.10 -9.86 -9.05
C PHE A 85 -0.86 -9.35 -10.29
N GLU A 86 -0.19 -8.70 -11.25
CA GLU A 86 -0.84 -8.27 -12.49
C GLU A 86 -1.26 -9.46 -13.38
N ASN A 87 -0.46 -10.52 -13.48
CA ASN A 87 -0.86 -11.71 -14.23
C ASN A 87 -2.05 -12.46 -13.59
N GLU A 88 -2.16 -12.54 -12.25
CA GLU A 88 -3.30 -13.18 -11.60
C GLU A 88 -4.59 -12.33 -11.64
N PHE A 89 -4.47 -11.00 -11.71
CA PHE A 89 -5.64 -10.12 -11.68
C PHE A 89 -6.24 -9.82 -13.07
N PHE A 90 -5.43 -9.85 -14.14
CA PHE A 90 -5.87 -9.55 -15.51
C PHE A 90 -6.04 -10.79 -16.42
N SER A 91 -5.80 -12.00 -15.92
CA SER A 91 -5.93 -13.26 -16.68
C SER A 91 -7.20 -14.07 -16.39
N ASN A 92 -8.24 -13.45 -15.80
CA ASN A 92 -9.59 -14.06 -15.66
C ASN A 92 -10.64 -13.22 -16.39
#